data_AF-A0A454HJI1-F1
#
_entry.id   AF-A0A454HJI1-F1
#
_cell.length_a   1.000
_cell.length_b   1.000
_cell.length_c   1.000
_cell.angle_alpha   90.00
_cell.angle_beta   90.00
_cell.angle_gamma   90.00
#
_symmetry.space_group_name_H-M   'P 1'
#
loop_
_entity.id
_entity.type
_entity.pdbx_description
1 polymer ?
#
loop_
_entity_poly.entity_id
_entity_poly.type
_entity_poly.pdbx_seq_one_letter_code
_entity_poly.pdbx_strand_id
1 'polypeptide(L)'
;MKSKWKKLPVVLIGIIAIAVCGCSNDLQELNQKRSSAAKENTESTETVRTGTWETAAQTPYGAYPELVTYTLGQMSGANNSNLPDGNTYDNNAYTRYLRKMLNIQNKSVYMEREDRYDEFVNILVKDQTLPDVLVVSDRETLKELVDNDLVEDLSEVYENCTSERIKEMFESYGSGLLDSVRFNGKLMAIPETVTDHGPRLMWLRKDWMDKLGLEDPKTLEDAFDIVEKFVQNKMGTEDGEDPIGLACDTDLVGTTSSNYSVDSVFDKFGASPQRWVNQNGKIVYGSVTEETKNALSYLHELYERGVLDKNFALRAQNNLRDLVINGKCGAFFGLWWTPNNPLMDVYETDKEANWQPFYLQSTDWQNVYDTFQDNKYVVVRKGYEHPEIVMKIISVLFDYSRYEAKDADEVNDYFALNVEPTARPLVINVDYNEATFQITKDIQSVMRGMRKEESLSAIEKSYYDAAEKFIQGKSETAEDWAAYESRLAAVGRLIEGNYRSTAKRYLDDADGEIPKSLQQLEKDTFIQIIMGVKPITYFDIFVQEWYEQGGEELTEQIRRSNPGE
;
A
#
# COMPACT_ATOMS: atom_id res chain seq x y z
N MET A 1 -63.77 17.05 -49.40
CA MET A 1 -64.06 16.62 -50.78
C MET A 1 -63.66 15.16 -50.95
N LYS A 2 -64.64 14.30 -51.28
CA LYS A 2 -64.61 12.93 -51.87
C LYS A 2 -63.58 11.91 -51.28
N SER A 3 -63.92 10.95 -50.41
CA SER A 3 -64.66 9.66 -50.62
C SER A 3 -64.07 8.81 -51.76
N LYS A 4 -63.84 7.48 -51.69
CA LYS A 4 -64.13 6.38 -50.74
C LYS A 4 -63.48 5.09 -51.31
N TRP A 5 -63.14 4.13 -50.41
CA TRP A 5 -63.28 2.65 -50.57
C TRP A 5 -62.23 1.91 -51.44
N LYS A 6 -61.78 0.68 -51.16
CA LYS A 6 -62.02 -0.33 -50.10
C LYS A 6 -61.06 -1.55 -50.34
N LYS A 7 -60.87 -2.37 -49.29
CA LYS A 7 -60.59 -3.83 -49.24
C LYS A 7 -59.15 -4.30 -48.95
N LEU A 8 -58.95 -4.76 -47.70
CA LEU A 8 -58.22 -5.98 -47.33
C LEU A 8 -59.10 -7.22 -47.70
N PRO A 9 -58.59 -8.47 -47.86
CA PRO A 9 -58.05 -9.24 -46.71
C PRO A 9 -57.03 -10.41 -46.97
N VAL A 10 -56.54 -11.00 -45.85
CA VAL A 10 -55.96 -12.38 -45.61
C VAL A 10 -54.56 -12.71 -46.16
N VAL A 11 -53.49 -12.61 -45.35
CA VAL A 11 -52.75 -13.66 -44.59
C VAL A 11 -52.06 -14.75 -45.43
N LEU A 12 -50.72 -14.74 -45.43
CA LEU A 12 -49.91 -15.96 -45.26
C LEU A 12 -48.59 -15.60 -44.57
N ILE A 13 -48.32 -16.26 -43.44
CA ILE A 13 -47.06 -16.20 -42.69
C ILE A 13 -45.98 -16.85 -43.55
N GLY A 14 -44.94 -16.09 -43.88
CA GLY A 14 -43.74 -16.55 -44.57
C GLY A 14 -42.51 -16.11 -43.81
N ILE A 15 -41.89 -17.07 -43.09
CA ILE A 15 -40.56 -16.94 -42.49
C ILE A 15 -39.58 -16.65 -43.63
N ILE A 16 -38.91 -15.50 -43.60
CA ILE A 16 -37.78 -15.19 -44.48
C ILE A 16 -36.56 -14.90 -43.59
N ALA A 17 -35.61 -15.81 -43.69
CA ALA A 17 -34.28 -15.75 -43.11
C ALA A 17 -33.52 -14.53 -43.64
N ILE A 18 -32.89 -13.78 -42.73
CA ILE A 18 -31.83 -12.83 -43.06
C ILE A 18 -30.51 -13.48 -42.65
N ALA A 19 -29.62 -13.57 -43.63
CA ALA A 19 -28.33 -14.21 -43.58
C ALA A 19 -27.42 -13.60 -42.50
N VAL A 20 -26.87 -14.47 -41.65
CA VAL A 20 -25.66 -14.21 -40.87
C VAL A 20 -24.48 -14.58 -41.75
N CYS A 21 -23.60 -13.63 -42.03
CA CYS A 21 -22.30 -13.91 -42.60
C CYS A 21 -21.28 -12.90 -42.07
N GLY A 22 -20.21 -13.42 -41.46
CA GLY A 22 -18.96 -12.68 -41.24
C GLY A 22 -18.62 -12.35 -39.79
N CYS A 23 -18.23 -13.35 -39.00
CA CYS A 23 -17.24 -13.28 -37.91
C CYS A 23 -17.02 -14.69 -37.33
N SER A 24 -16.59 -15.64 -38.17
CA SER A 24 -16.24 -17.00 -37.72
C SER A 24 -14.91 -17.50 -38.29
N ASN A 25 -14.37 -16.85 -39.33
CA ASN A 25 -13.10 -17.26 -39.94
C ASN A 25 -11.87 -16.73 -39.19
N ASP A 26 -11.94 -15.56 -38.55
CA ASP A 26 -10.78 -15.01 -37.82
C ASP A 26 -10.47 -15.80 -36.53
N LEU A 27 -11.51 -16.33 -35.87
CA LEU A 27 -11.37 -17.18 -34.68
C LEU A 27 -10.86 -18.59 -35.01
N GLN A 28 -11.16 -19.11 -36.21
CA GLN A 28 -10.63 -20.40 -36.66
C GLN A 28 -9.18 -20.30 -37.16
N GLU A 29 -8.77 -19.22 -37.83
CA GLU A 29 -7.36 -19.01 -38.19
C GLU A 29 -6.46 -18.77 -36.96
N LEU A 30 -6.96 -18.09 -35.92
CA LEU A 30 -6.26 -17.94 -34.64
C LEU A 30 -6.14 -19.27 -33.86
N ASN A 31 -7.20 -20.10 -33.85
CA ASN A 31 -7.16 -21.42 -33.21
C ASN A 31 -6.32 -22.44 -33.98
N GLN A 32 -6.25 -22.34 -35.31
CA GLN A 32 -5.43 -23.25 -36.11
C GLN A 32 -3.94 -22.87 -36.05
N LYS A 33 -3.59 -21.57 -35.95
CA LYS A 33 -2.22 -21.11 -35.63
C LYS A 33 -1.80 -21.48 -34.20
N ARG A 34 -2.73 -21.45 -33.21
CA ARG A 34 -2.47 -21.91 -31.83
C ARG A 34 -2.30 -23.44 -31.76
N SER A 35 -3.07 -24.21 -32.51
CA SER A 35 -2.95 -25.69 -32.55
C SER A 35 -1.67 -26.18 -33.23
N SER A 36 -1.10 -25.43 -34.17
CA SER A 36 0.20 -25.76 -34.77
C SER A 36 1.38 -25.34 -33.90
N ALA A 37 1.25 -24.28 -33.09
CA ALA A 37 2.26 -23.89 -32.10
C ALA A 37 2.27 -24.81 -30.86
N ALA A 38 1.12 -25.38 -30.49
CA ALA A 38 0.98 -26.27 -29.32
C ALA A 38 1.41 -27.73 -29.57
N LYS A 39 1.91 -28.09 -30.75
CA LYS A 39 2.31 -29.47 -31.10
C LYS A 39 3.81 -29.66 -31.38
N GLU A 40 4.64 -28.62 -31.23
CA GLU A 40 6.09 -28.72 -31.43
C GLU A 40 6.93 -28.58 -30.16
N ASN A 41 6.35 -28.29 -28.99
CA ASN A 41 7.08 -28.31 -27.72
C ASN A 41 6.62 -29.46 -26.82
N THR A 42 7.14 -30.64 -27.10
CA THR A 42 7.23 -31.72 -26.11
C THR A 42 8.60 -32.38 -26.23
N GLU A 43 9.64 -31.56 -26.15
CA GLU A 43 10.98 -31.98 -25.72
C GLU A 43 11.42 -30.96 -24.67
N SER A 44 11.33 -31.35 -23.40
CA SER A 44 12.01 -30.69 -22.29
C SER A 44 13.51 -30.81 -22.53
N THR A 45 14.04 -29.85 -23.28
CA THR A 45 15.48 -29.68 -23.43
C THR A 45 15.90 -28.84 -22.24
N GLU A 46 16.48 -29.45 -21.21
CA GLU A 46 17.31 -28.72 -20.26
C GLU A 46 18.42 -28.06 -21.10
N THR A 47 18.23 -26.81 -21.47
CA THR A 47 19.28 -26.00 -22.07
C THR A 47 20.33 -25.82 -20.99
N VAL A 48 21.33 -26.69 -20.98
CA VAL A 48 22.46 -26.61 -20.05
C VAL A 48 23.09 -25.24 -20.23
N ARG A 49 22.84 -24.35 -19.25
CA ARG A 49 23.46 -23.03 -19.18
C ARG A 49 24.95 -23.25 -18.97
N THR A 50 25.78 -22.78 -19.89
CA THR A 50 27.25 -22.91 -19.75
C THR A 50 27.91 -21.54 -19.76
N GLY A 51 28.94 -21.36 -18.92
CA GLY A 51 29.80 -20.17 -18.96
C GLY A 51 29.08 -18.93 -18.43
N THR A 52 29.01 -17.87 -19.24
CA THR A 52 28.44 -16.58 -18.83
C THR A 52 26.95 -16.66 -18.50
N TRP A 53 26.19 -17.55 -19.14
CA TRP A 53 24.79 -17.82 -18.80
C TRP A 53 24.63 -18.44 -17.42
N GLU A 54 25.52 -19.37 -17.04
CA GLU A 54 25.51 -19.99 -15.71
C GLU A 54 25.89 -18.97 -14.63
N THR A 55 26.87 -18.11 -14.91
CA THR A 55 27.22 -17.01 -14.01
C THR A 55 26.07 -16.02 -13.81
N ALA A 56 25.38 -15.65 -14.89
CA ALA A 56 24.19 -14.79 -14.80
C ALA A 56 23.08 -15.45 -13.97
N ALA A 57 22.89 -16.75 -14.14
CA ALA A 57 21.89 -17.56 -13.44
C ALA A 57 22.21 -17.86 -11.96
N GLN A 58 23.43 -17.57 -11.49
CA GLN A 58 23.88 -17.88 -10.13
C GLN A 58 24.47 -16.68 -9.39
N THR A 59 24.29 -15.46 -9.90
CA THR A 59 24.78 -14.25 -9.22
C THR A 59 23.77 -13.11 -9.29
N PRO A 60 23.71 -12.25 -8.26
CA PRO A 60 22.77 -11.12 -8.24
C PRO A 60 23.03 -10.12 -9.37
N TYR A 61 24.30 -9.89 -9.71
CA TYR A 61 24.70 -8.83 -10.63
C TYR A 61 25.23 -9.31 -11.99
N GLY A 62 25.37 -10.62 -12.21
CA GLY A 62 25.83 -11.15 -13.49
C GLY A 62 24.86 -10.78 -14.61
N ALA A 63 25.32 -10.02 -15.60
CA ALA A 63 24.52 -9.65 -16.75
C ALA A 63 24.29 -10.85 -17.67
N TYR A 64 23.11 -10.95 -18.27
CA TYR A 64 22.88 -11.94 -19.31
C TYR A 64 23.71 -11.58 -20.55
N PRO A 65 24.34 -12.58 -21.20
CA PRO A 65 25.17 -12.32 -22.38
C PRO A 65 24.35 -11.82 -23.58
N GLU A 66 23.04 -12.07 -23.59
CA GLU A 66 22.07 -11.57 -24.57
C GLU A 66 20.86 -10.96 -23.88
N LEU A 67 20.11 -10.13 -24.61
CA LEU A 67 18.96 -9.42 -24.05
C LEU A 67 17.86 -10.43 -23.69
N VAL A 68 17.57 -10.55 -22.40
CA VAL A 68 16.44 -11.34 -21.89
C VAL A 68 15.21 -10.44 -21.79
N THR A 69 14.14 -10.80 -22.49
CA THR A 69 12.84 -10.11 -22.38
C THR A 69 11.88 -10.97 -21.58
N TYR A 70 11.30 -10.41 -20.52
CA TYR A 70 10.30 -11.09 -19.68
C TYR A 70 8.94 -10.41 -19.79
N THR A 71 7.87 -11.19 -19.78
CA THR A 71 6.51 -10.67 -19.77
C THR A 71 6.08 -10.33 -18.33
N LEU A 72 5.37 -9.21 -18.18
CA LEU A 72 4.96 -8.67 -16.88
C LEU A 72 3.46 -8.34 -16.87
N GLY A 73 2.79 -8.67 -15.77
CA GLY A 73 1.47 -8.13 -15.43
C GLY A 73 1.62 -6.75 -14.78
N GLN A 74 1.46 -5.68 -15.55
CA GLN A 74 1.78 -4.31 -15.12
C GLN A 74 0.63 -3.69 -14.32
N MET A 75 0.93 -3.21 -13.12
CA MET A 75 0.04 -2.35 -12.34
C MET A 75 0.36 -0.88 -12.67
N SER A 76 -0.65 -0.07 -12.98
CA SER A 76 -0.47 1.37 -13.22
C SER A 76 -1.08 2.22 -12.11
N GLY A 77 -0.33 3.23 -11.66
CA GLY A 77 -0.79 4.21 -10.68
C GLY A 77 -1.57 5.38 -11.28
N ALA A 78 -2.03 6.28 -10.42
CA ALA A 78 -2.63 7.54 -10.85
C ALA A 78 -1.58 8.43 -11.53
N ASN A 79 -2.01 9.35 -12.39
CA ASN A 79 -1.12 10.32 -13.05
C ASN A 79 0.15 9.71 -13.67
N ASN A 80 0.04 8.52 -14.29
CA ASN A 80 1.18 7.77 -14.82
C ASN A 80 2.29 7.53 -13.75
N SER A 81 1.88 7.23 -12.52
CA SER A 81 2.76 7.02 -11.36
C SER A 81 3.68 8.20 -11.06
N ASN A 82 3.26 9.42 -11.41
CA ASN A 82 4.09 10.64 -11.36
C ASN A 82 5.43 10.51 -12.10
N LEU A 83 5.51 9.64 -13.12
CA LEU A 83 6.70 9.50 -13.93
C LEU A 83 7.03 10.84 -14.64
N PRO A 84 8.32 11.22 -14.74
CA PRO A 84 8.71 12.40 -15.50
C PRO A 84 8.24 12.34 -16.95
N ASP A 85 7.95 13.50 -17.54
CA ASP A 85 7.44 13.62 -18.91
C ASP A 85 8.22 12.77 -19.92
N GLY A 86 7.48 12.06 -20.78
CA GLY A 86 8.03 11.18 -21.80
C GLY A 86 8.49 9.80 -21.29
N ASN A 87 8.46 9.54 -19.98
CA ASN A 87 8.73 8.22 -19.42
C ASN A 87 7.46 7.35 -19.44
N THR A 88 7.64 6.05 -19.61
CA THR A 88 6.57 5.04 -19.65
C THR A 88 6.93 3.88 -18.73
N TYR A 89 5.96 3.01 -18.40
CA TYR A 89 6.21 1.82 -17.59
C TYR A 89 7.27 0.86 -18.19
N ASP A 90 7.41 0.82 -19.51
CA ASP A 90 8.43 -0.02 -20.17
C ASP A 90 9.74 0.75 -20.45
N ASN A 91 9.74 2.08 -20.35
CA ASN A 91 10.89 2.95 -20.58
C ASN A 91 10.93 4.10 -19.56
N ASN A 92 11.49 3.82 -18.39
CA ASN A 92 11.77 4.77 -17.32
C ASN A 92 13.17 4.52 -16.73
N ALA A 93 13.58 5.29 -15.72
CA ALA A 93 14.90 5.16 -15.12
C ALA A 93 15.18 3.72 -14.64
N TYR A 94 14.20 3.07 -14.01
CA TYR A 94 14.32 1.70 -13.52
C TYR A 94 14.58 0.71 -14.67
N THR A 95 13.76 0.73 -15.72
CA THR A 95 13.87 -0.24 -16.82
C THR A 95 15.14 -0.02 -17.64
N ARG A 96 15.53 1.24 -17.87
CA ARG A 96 16.81 1.57 -18.53
C ARG A 96 18.01 1.12 -17.71
N TYR A 97 17.97 1.29 -16.39
CA TYR A 97 19.07 0.87 -15.51
C TYR A 97 19.20 -0.65 -15.45
N LEU A 98 18.07 -1.37 -15.33
CA LEU A 98 18.04 -2.83 -15.40
C LEU A 98 18.56 -3.35 -16.75
N ARG A 99 18.18 -2.70 -17.86
CA ARG A 99 18.70 -3.03 -19.19
C ARG A 99 20.21 -2.86 -19.28
N LYS A 100 20.74 -1.77 -18.74
CA LYS A 100 22.19 -1.49 -18.70
C LYS A 100 22.95 -2.48 -17.84
N MET A 101 22.45 -2.79 -16.64
CA MET A 101 23.15 -3.61 -15.65
C MET A 101 23.06 -5.11 -15.92
N LEU A 102 21.88 -5.57 -16.34
CA LEU A 102 21.58 -6.99 -16.41
C LEU A 102 21.31 -7.49 -17.82
N ASN A 103 21.18 -6.60 -18.81
CA ASN A 103 20.72 -6.96 -20.15
C ASN A 103 19.30 -7.57 -20.14
N ILE A 104 18.39 -6.98 -19.36
CA ILE A 104 16.98 -7.39 -19.30
C ILE A 104 16.03 -6.28 -19.77
N GLN A 105 14.85 -6.66 -20.25
CA GLN A 105 13.77 -5.73 -20.61
C GLN A 105 12.41 -6.32 -20.22
N ASN A 106 11.60 -5.57 -19.48
CA ASN A 106 10.21 -5.93 -19.27
C ASN A 106 9.40 -5.68 -20.54
N LYS A 107 8.39 -6.52 -20.76
CA LYS A 107 7.33 -6.34 -21.74
C LYS A 107 5.98 -6.47 -21.04
N SER A 108 5.30 -5.35 -20.86
CA SER A 108 3.94 -5.34 -20.31
C SER A 108 2.99 -6.06 -21.27
N VAL A 109 2.54 -7.26 -20.91
CA VAL A 109 1.56 -8.03 -21.71
C VAL A 109 0.13 -7.74 -21.30
N TYR A 110 -0.04 -7.22 -20.09
CA TYR A 110 -1.29 -6.71 -19.55
C TYR A 110 -0.98 -5.52 -18.66
N MET A 111 -1.85 -4.52 -18.67
CA MET A 111 -1.72 -3.31 -17.86
C MET A 111 -3.08 -2.93 -17.33
N GLU A 112 -3.21 -2.81 -16.01
CA GLU A 112 -4.43 -2.40 -15.36
C GLU A 112 -4.14 -1.46 -14.20
N ARG A 113 -5.09 -0.57 -13.89
CA ARG A 113 -4.97 0.35 -12.76
C ARG A 113 -4.96 -0.40 -11.44
N GLU A 114 -4.24 0.11 -10.44
CA GLU A 114 -4.13 -0.49 -9.10
C GLU A 114 -5.52 -0.82 -8.51
N ASP A 115 -6.51 0.06 -8.66
CA ASP A 115 -7.89 -0.12 -8.19
C ASP A 115 -8.68 -1.26 -8.86
N ARG A 116 -8.18 -1.83 -9.97
CA ARG A 116 -8.80 -2.93 -10.72
C ARG A 116 -7.86 -4.10 -10.97
N TYR A 117 -6.63 -4.02 -10.45
CA TYR A 117 -5.57 -4.95 -10.77
C TYR A 117 -5.89 -6.36 -10.24
N ASP A 118 -6.46 -6.47 -9.05
CA ASP A 118 -6.76 -7.77 -8.43
C ASP A 118 -7.87 -8.53 -9.17
N GLU A 119 -8.89 -7.82 -9.68
CA GLU A 119 -9.92 -8.44 -10.54
C GLU A 119 -9.29 -9.03 -11.80
N PHE A 120 -8.31 -8.32 -12.36
CA PHE A 120 -7.57 -8.74 -13.54
C PHE A 120 -6.65 -9.95 -13.25
N VAL A 121 -5.90 -9.92 -12.13
CA VAL A 121 -5.07 -11.06 -11.66
C VAL A 121 -5.93 -12.30 -11.50
N ASN A 122 -7.09 -12.20 -10.85
CA ASN A 122 -8.03 -13.30 -10.66
C ASN A 122 -8.47 -13.97 -11.97
N ILE A 123 -8.60 -13.20 -13.06
CA ILE A 123 -8.91 -13.75 -14.39
C ILE A 123 -7.72 -14.55 -14.92
N LEU A 124 -6.51 -14.01 -14.84
CA LEU A 124 -5.30 -14.69 -15.30
C LEU A 124 -5.03 -16.00 -14.57
N VAL A 125 -5.26 -16.03 -13.25
CA VAL A 125 -5.12 -17.23 -12.41
C VAL A 125 -6.10 -18.32 -12.87
N LYS A 126 -7.39 -17.97 -13.04
CA LYS A 126 -8.44 -18.91 -13.46
C LYS A 126 -8.24 -19.43 -14.87
N ASP A 127 -7.78 -18.58 -15.79
CA ASP A 127 -7.50 -18.96 -17.17
C ASP A 127 -6.13 -19.65 -17.34
N GLN A 128 -5.31 -19.68 -16.29
CA GLN A 128 -3.94 -20.20 -16.29
C GLN A 128 -3.04 -19.54 -17.37
N THR A 129 -3.25 -18.26 -17.65
CA THR A 129 -2.52 -17.48 -18.66
C THR A 129 -1.56 -16.47 -18.04
N LEU A 130 -0.81 -16.89 -17.03
CA LEU A 130 0.12 -16.03 -16.30
C LEU A 130 1.21 -15.46 -17.22
N PRO A 131 1.64 -14.20 -17.04
CA PRO A 131 2.91 -13.70 -17.57
C PRO A 131 4.11 -14.39 -16.87
N ASP A 132 5.33 -14.14 -17.32
CA ASP A 132 6.53 -14.71 -16.71
C ASP A 132 6.72 -14.25 -15.26
N VAL A 133 6.41 -12.97 -14.99
CA VAL A 133 6.41 -12.37 -13.65
C VAL A 133 5.07 -11.70 -13.38
N LEU A 134 4.51 -11.94 -12.20
CA LEU A 134 3.23 -11.37 -11.76
C LEU A 134 3.36 -10.92 -10.30
N VAL A 135 2.66 -9.83 -9.95
CA VAL A 135 2.48 -9.41 -8.56
C VAL A 135 1.07 -9.83 -8.15
N VAL A 136 0.92 -10.39 -6.95
CA VAL A 136 -0.38 -10.67 -6.34
C VAL A 136 -0.49 -9.89 -5.03
N SER A 137 -1.68 -9.38 -4.73
CA SER A 137 -1.89 -8.41 -3.64
C SER A 137 -2.39 -9.04 -2.33
N ASP A 138 -2.55 -10.37 -2.31
CA ASP A 138 -3.06 -11.10 -1.15
C ASP A 138 -2.52 -12.53 -1.10
N ARG A 139 -2.53 -13.11 0.10
CA ARG A 139 -1.95 -14.45 0.34
C ARG A 139 -2.88 -15.58 -0.13
N GLU A 140 -4.18 -15.37 -0.20
CA GLU A 140 -5.15 -16.35 -0.68
C GLU A 140 -4.89 -16.66 -2.16
N THR A 141 -4.72 -15.63 -2.99
CA THR A 141 -4.35 -15.74 -4.40
C THR A 141 -2.99 -16.42 -4.58
N LEU A 142 -1.99 -16.07 -3.74
CA LEU A 142 -0.70 -16.77 -3.75
C LEU A 142 -0.88 -18.27 -3.46
N LYS A 143 -1.68 -18.61 -2.45
CA LYS A 143 -1.97 -20.00 -2.11
C LYS A 143 -2.69 -20.73 -3.25
N GLU A 144 -3.65 -20.11 -3.92
CA GLU A 144 -4.34 -20.68 -5.09
C GLU A 144 -3.34 -20.98 -6.23
N LEU A 145 -2.39 -20.07 -6.48
CA LEU A 145 -1.34 -20.28 -7.48
C LEU A 145 -0.44 -21.48 -7.15
N VAL A 146 -0.07 -21.64 -5.88
CA VAL A 146 0.77 -22.74 -5.40
C VAL A 146 0.01 -24.07 -5.46
N ASP A 147 -1.23 -24.12 -4.97
CA ASP A 147 -2.05 -25.33 -4.95
C ASP A 147 -2.34 -25.85 -6.37
N ASN A 148 -2.37 -24.95 -7.37
CA ASN A 148 -2.54 -25.27 -8.78
C ASN A 148 -1.21 -25.50 -9.55
N ASP A 149 -0.05 -25.51 -8.88
CA ASP A 149 1.29 -25.69 -9.48
C ASP A 149 1.62 -24.67 -10.61
N LEU A 150 1.16 -23.43 -10.46
CA LEU A 150 1.30 -22.38 -11.48
C LEU A 150 2.55 -21.51 -11.32
N VAL A 151 3.28 -21.64 -10.20
CA VAL A 151 4.42 -20.79 -9.84
C VAL A 151 5.68 -21.61 -9.52
N GLU A 152 6.85 -21.02 -9.76
CA GLU A 152 8.15 -21.69 -9.62
C GLU A 152 8.67 -21.71 -8.18
N ASP A 153 9.50 -22.72 -7.87
CA ASP A 153 10.24 -22.78 -6.61
C ASP A 153 11.45 -21.82 -6.68
N LEU A 154 11.42 -20.76 -5.89
CA LEU A 154 12.43 -19.71 -5.87
C LEU A 154 13.54 -19.96 -4.85
N SER A 155 13.55 -21.11 -4.17
CA SER A 155 14.47 -21.36 -3.04
C SER A 155 15.94 -21.29 -3.45
N GLU A 156 16.33 -22.01 -4.51
CA GLU A 156 17.72 -22.07 -4.97
C GLU A 156 18.19 -20.73 -5.55
N VAL A 157 17.34 -20.09 -6.35
CA VAL A 157 17.65 -18.79 -6.96
C VAL A 157 17.64 -17.65 -5.95
N TYR A 158 16.86 -17.74 -4.86
CA TYR A 158 16.97 -16.82 -3.73
C TYR A 158 18.33 -16.92 -3.08
N GLU A 159 18.84 -18.13 -2.84
CA GLU A 159 20.14 -18.29 -2.20
C GLU A 159 21.30 -17.83 -3.09
N ASN A 160 21.25 -18.13 -4.39
CA ASN A 160 22.36 -17.87 -5.31
C ASN A 160 22.33 -16.46 -5.94
N CYS A 161 21.14 -15.91 -6.21
CA CYS A 161 20.97 -14.69 -7.01
C CYS A 161 20.47 -13.47 -6.23
N THR A 162 20.40 -13.55 -4.90
CA THR A 162 20.05 -12.42 -4.05
C THR A 162 21.30 -11.89 -3.37
N SER A 163 21.51 -10.58 -3.36
CA SER A 163 22.65 -10.01 -2.65
C SER A 163 22.49 -10.15 -1.13
N GLU A 164 23.61 -10.23 -0.42
CA GLU A 164 23.61 -10.38 1.05
C GLU A 164 22.82 -9.27 1.75
N ARG A 165 22.94 -8.03 1.29
CA ARG A 165 22.21 -6.89 1.88
C ARG A 165 20.69 -7.01 1.70
N ILE A 166 20.21 -7.56 0.59
CA ILE A 166 18.78 -7.84 0.42
C ILE A 166 18.33 -8.93 1.40
N LYS A 167 19.16 -9.97 1.62
CA LYS A 167 18.87 -11.00 2.63
C LYS A 167 18.83 -10.37 4.04
N GLU A 168 19.78 -9.50 4.38
CA GLU A 168 19.79 -8.75 5.64
C GLU A 168 18.55 -7.84 5.81
N MET A 169 18.06 -7.23 4.73
CA MET A 169 16.81 -6.45 4.75
C MET A 169 15.62 -7.33 5.14
N PHE A 170 15.47 -8.52 4.54
CA PHE A 170 14.43 -9.47 4.94
C PHE A 170 14.62 -9.98 6.38
N GLU A 171 15.84 -10.29 6.79
CA GLU A 171 16.17 -10.74 8.15
C GLU A 171 15.79 -9.70 9.21
N SER A 172 15.79 -8.40 8.87
CA SER A 172 15.38 -7.33 9.79
C SER A 172 13.91 -7.39 10.23
N TYR A 173 13.08 -8.17 9.54
CA TYR A 173 11.67 -8.43 9.88
C TYR A 173 11.47 -9.73 10.68
N GLY A 174 12.54 -10.43 11.03
CA GLY A 174 12.47 -11.79 11.57
C GLY A 174 12.15 -12.82 10.48
N SER A 175 11.85 -14.07 10.88
CA SER A 175 11.59 -15.14 9.91
C SER A 175 10.17 -15.08 9.31
N GLY A 176 9.20 -14.52 10.06
CA GLY A 176 7.77 -14.56 9.71
C GLY A 176 7.44 -14.05 8.29
N LEU A 177 8.11 -12.99 7.82
CA LEU A 177 7.85 -12.43 6.49
C LEU A 177 8.25 -13.39 5.35
N LEU A 178 9.41 -14.04 5.43
CA LEU A 178 9.80 -15.03 4.43
C LEU A 178 9.10 -16.36 4.64
N ASP A 179 8.75 -16.71 5.88
CA ASP A 179 8.00 -17.93 6.19
C ASP A 179 6.57 -17.86 5.62
N SER A 180 5.95 -16.67 5.54
CA SER A 180 4.58 -16.49 5.03
C SER A 180 4.41 -16.90 3.56
N VAL A 181 5.49 -16.82 2.78
CA VAL A 181 5.55 -17.22 1.36
C VAL A 181 6.14 -18.62 1.16
N ARG A 182 6.44 -19.36 2.23
CA ARG A 182 6.93 -20.73 2.15
C ARG A 182 5.78 -21.72 2.18
N PHE A 183 5.73 -22.57 1.16
CA PHE A 183 4.76 -23.66 1.06
C PHE A 183 5.52 -24.97 0.97
N ASN A 184 5.26 -25.90 1.90
CA ASN A 184 5.97 -27.19 1.98
C ASN A 184 7.50 -27.03 2.01
N GLY A 185 8.02 -25.99 2.67
CA GLY A 185 9.45 -25.67 2.79
C GLY A 185 10.06 -24.95 1.58
N LYS A 186 9.30 -24.75 0.51
CA LYS A 186 9.75 -24.07 -0.71
C LYS A 186 9.35 -22.60 -0.71
N LEU A 187 10.26 -21.73 -1.13
CA LEU A 187 9.97 -20.31 -1.31
C LEU A 187 9.19 -20.13 -2.63
N MET A 188 7.90 -19.79 -2.55
CA MET A 188 7.04 -19.73 -3.75
C MET A 188 6.82 -18.32 -4.29
N ALA A 189 7.24 -17.30 -3.54
CA ALA A 189 7.16 -15.89 -3.91
C ALA A 189 8.23 -15.09 -3.20
N ILE A 190 8.46 -13.84 -3.65
CA ILE A 190 9.19 -12.83 -2.90
C ILE A 190 8.16 -11.83 -2.33
N PRO A 191 8.02 -11.70 -1.00
CA PRO A 191 7.12 -10.73 -0.41
C PRO A 191 7.71 -9.33 -0.51
N GLU A 192 6.87 -8.30 -0.53
CA GLU A 192 7.33 -6.95 -0.26
C GLU A 192 7.74 -6.79 1.21
N THR A 193 8.60 -5.80 1.46
CA THR A 193 8.90 -5.35 2.81
C THR A 193 8.15 -4.04 3.08
N VAL A 194 7.44 -4.00 4.20
CA VAL A 194 6.79 -2.78 4.68
C VAL A 194 7.63 -2.21 5.83
N THR A 195 8.39 -1.15 5.55
CA THR A 195 9.16 -0.43 6.57
C THR A 195 8.23 0.11 7.64
N ASP A 196 8.70 0.18 8.88
CA ASP A 196 7.90 0.77 9.95
C ASP A 196 7.59 2.25 9.64
N HIS A 197 6.29 2.55 9.55
CA HIS A 197 5.77 3.89 9.35
C HIS A 197 5.62 4.67 10.67
N GLY A 198 5.77 4.02 11.82
CA GLY A 198 5.43 4.59 13.10
C GLY A 198 3.93 4.87 13.26
N PRO A 199 3.56 5.50 14.38
CA PRO A 199 2.17 5.84 14.67
C PRO A 199 1.70 7.01 13.82
N ARG A 200 0.38 7.14 13.71
CA ARG A 200 -0.24 8.29 13.07
C ARG A 200 0.03 9.56 13.88
N LEU A 201 0.36 10.62 13.16
CA LEU A 201 0.57 11.96 13.66
C LEU A 201 -0.75 12.74 13.50
N MET A 202 -1.02 13.65 14.43
CA MET A 202 -2.10 14.62 14.26
C MET A 202 -1.57 15.77 13.40
N TRP A 203 -2.08 15.91 12.18
CA TRP A 203 -1.78 17.06 11.32
C TRP A 203 -2.76 18.18 11.61
N LEU A 204 -2.24 19.36 11.95
CA LEU A 204 -3.04 20.54 12.32
C LEU A 204 -2.65 21.77 11.51
N ARG A 205 -3.64 22.62 11.20
CA ARG A 205 -3.44 23.95 10.59
C ARG A 205 -2.81 24.93 11.59
N LYS A 206 -1.49 25.02 11.58
CA LYS A 206 -0.71 25.92 12.45
C LYS A 206 -1.02 27.40 12.17
N ASP A 207 -1.24 27.76 10.92
CA ASP A 207 -1.65 29.11 10.53
C ASP A 207 -3.03 29.49 11.12
N TRP A 208 -3.94 28.53 11.27
CA TRP A 208 -5.22 28.76 11.94
C TRP A 208 -5.05 28.92 13.45
N MET A 209 -4.17 28.12 14.07
CA MET A 209 -3.83 28.26 15.48
C MET A 209 -3.26 29.64 15.76
N ASP A 210 -2.31 30.10 14.95
CA ASP A 210 -1.66 31.40 15.12
C ASP A 210 -2.66 32.55 14.96
N LYS A 211 -3.59 32.46 13.99
CA LYS A 211 -4.68 33.45 13.82
C LYS A 211 -5.61 33.53 15.04
N LEU A 212 -5.84 32.40 15.71
CA LEU A 212 -6.67 32.32 16.92
C LEU A 212 -5.89 32.53 18.21
N GLY A 213 -4.56 32.68 18.15
CA GLY A 213 -3.68 32.83 19.30
C GLY A 213 -3.59 31.56 20.17
N LEU A 214 -3.69 30.38 19.55
CA LEU A 214 -3.63 29.08 20.22
C LEU A 214 -2.18 28.57 20.31
N GLU A 215 -1.83 27.94 21.44
CA GLU A 215 -0.54 27.28 21.63
C GLU A 215 -0.50 25.89 20.99
N ASP A 216 0.70 25.36 20.80
CA ASP A 216 0.90 24.00 20.29
C ASP A 216 0.38 22.94 21.29
N PRO A 217 -0.35 21.90 20.81
CA PRO A 217 -0.90 20.86 21.68
C PRO A 217 0.20 19.99 22.28
N LYS A 218 -0.01 19.56 23.52
CA LYS A 218 0.89 18.63 24.22
C LYS A 218 0.25 17.26 24.44
N THR A 219 -1.07 17.20 24.35
CA THR A 219 -1.88 15.99 24.49
C THR A 219 -2.90 15.90 23.37
N LEU A 220 -3.46 14.70 23.18
CA LEU A 220 -4.54 14.49 22.22
C LEU A 220 -5.79 15.32 22.56
N GLU A 221 -6.07 15.55 23.85
CA GLU A 221 -7.18 16.40 24.28
C GLU A 221 -6.97 17.87 23.91
N ASP A 222 -5.76 18.41 24.14
CA ASP A 222 -5.42 19.79 23.72
C ASP A 222 -5.66 19.97 22.21
N ALA A 223 -5.28 18.97 21.41
CA ALA A 223 -5.50 18.98 19.98
C ALA A 223 -6.99 18.97 19.62
N PHE A 224 -7.82 18.17 20.30
CA PHE A 224 -9.27 18.18 20.07
C PHE A 224 -9.93 19.49 20.50
N ASP A 225 -9.48 20.11 21.59
CA ASP A 225 -9.94 21.43 22.01
C ASP A 225 -9.59 22.50 20.95
N ILE A 226 -8.40 22.42 20.35
CA ILE A 226 -7.99 23.29 19.23
C ILE A 226 -8.90 23.07 18.02
N VAL A 227 -9.18 21.82 17.65
CA VAL A 227 -10.09 21.50 16.55
C VAL A 227 -11.50 22.02 16.81
N GLU A 228 -11.99 21.90 18.04
CA GLU A 228 -13.27 22.48 18.45
C GLU A 228 -13.27 24.01 18.27
N LYS A 229 -12.15 24.69 18.56
CA LYS A 229 -12.01 26.13 18.28
C LYS A 229 -12.02 26.45 16.79
N PHE A 230 -11.45 25.62 15.92
CA PHE A 230 -11.56 25.80 14.48
C PHE A 230 -13.02 25.75 14.02
N VAL A 231 -13.77 24.77 14.53
CA VAL A 231 -15.19 24.58 14.24
C VAL A 231 -16.03 25.75 14.74
N GLN A 232 -15.84 26.17 16.00
CA GLN A 232 -16.55 27.30 16.61
C GLN A 232 -16.31 28.63 15.87
N ASN A 233 -15.12 28.80 15.27
CA ASN A 233 -14.76 29.99 14.50
C ASN A 233 -15.01 29.84 12.99
N LYS A 234 -15.63 28.73 12.55
CA LYS A 234 -15.94 28.42 11.15
C LYS A 234 -14.71 28.53 10.22
N MET A 235 -13.55 28.07 10.68
CA MET A 235 -12.33 28.09 9.89
C MET A 235 -12.46 27.16 8.67
N GLY A 236 -11.93 27.59 7.51
CA GLY A 236 -12.02 26.83 6.24
C GLY A 236 -13.43 26.64 5.69
N THR A 237 -14.42 27.38 6.19
CA THR A 237 -15.84 27.20 5.86
C THR A 237 -16.36 28.34 4.99
N GLU A 238 -17.08 28.02 3.91
CA GLU A 238 -17.77 29.03 3.10
C GLU A 238 -19.16 29.39 3.67
N ASP A 239 -19.73 30.49 3.18
CA ASP A 239 -21.07 30.92 3.56
C ASP A 239 -22.12 29.84 3.19
N GLY A 240 -22.83 29.36 4.21
CA GLY A 240 -23.85 28.31 4.04
C GLY A 240 -23.34 26.87 4.18
N GLU A 241 -22.04 26.69 4.41
CA GLU A 241 -21.45 25.38 4.73
C GLU A 241 -21.30 25.16 6.25
N ASP A 242 -21.22 23.89 6.62
CA ASP A 242 -20.87 23.47 7.98
C ASP A 242 -19.35 23.32 8.10
N PRO A 243 -18.76 23.77 9.22
CA PRO A 243 -17.32 23.64 9.45
C PRO A 243 -16.92 22.18 9.67
N ILE A 244 -15.74 21.83 9.18
CA ILE A 244 -15.16 20.49 9.32
C ILE A 244 -13.95 20.58 10.25
N GLY A 245 -14.05 19.89 11.40
CA GLY A 245 -12.96 19.78 12.36
C GLY A 245 -11.92 18.76 11.92
N LEU A 246 -12.03 17.56 12.49
CA LEU A 246 -11.23 16.38 12.20
C LEU A 246 -11.86 15.61 11.03
N ALA A 247 -11.18 15.62 9.88
CA ALA A 247 -11.53 14.78 8.75
C ALA A 247 -11.19 13.31 9.06
N CYS A 248 -12.15 12.42 8.81
CA CYS A 248 -12.06 11.00 9.16
C CYS A 248 -12.76 10.14 8.12
N ASP A 249 -12.20 8.96 7.82
CA ASP A 249 -12.84 7.96 6.98
C ASP A 249 -13.83 7.07 7.76
N THR A 250 -14.60 6.28 7.01
CA THR A 250 -15.56 5.34 7.59
C THR A 250 -14.95 4.01 8.02
N ASP A 251 -13.69 3.75 7.66
CA ASP A 251 -13.00 2.52 8.04
C ASP A 251 -12.53 2.60 9.50
N LEU A 252 -12.30 3.83 10.02
CA LEU A 252 -11.96 4.20 11.39
C LEU A 252 -10.59 3.68 11.85
N VAL A 253 -10.19 2.52 11.38
CA VAL A 253 -8.90 1.87 11.62
C VAL A 253 -8.15 1.88 10.29
N GLY A 254 -6.92 2.36 10.32
CA GLY A 254 -6.15 2.47 9.10
C GLY A 254 -5.45 1.15 8.73
N THR A 255 -5.35 0.90 7.44
CA THR A 255 -4.51 -0.16 6.86
C THR A 255 -3.03 0.24 6.91
N THR A 256 -2.17 -0.62 6.33
CA THR A 256 -0.71 -0.50 6.32
C THR A 256 -0.19 0.89 5.97
N SER A 257 -0.81 1.58 5.00
CA SER A 257 -0.41 2.93 4.59
C SER A 257 -1.63 3.80 4.27
N SER A 258 -2.31 4.29 5.30
CA SER A 258 -3.47 5.19 5.13
C SER A 258 -3.47 6.41 6.06
N ASN A 259 -4.10 7.48 5.58
CA ASN A 259 -4.47 8.67 6.35
C ASN A 259 -5.97 8.62 6.71
N TYR A 260 -6.40 9.52 7.59
CA TYR A 260 -7.80 9.79 7.97
C TYR A 260 -8.47 8.76 8.91
N SER A 261 -7.77 7.71 9.30
CA SER A 261 -8.28 6.83 10.36
C SER A 261 -8.11 7.48 11.75
N VAL A 262 -8.73 6.89 12.77
CA VAL A 262 -8.71 7.39 14.15
C VAL A 262 -7.95 6.45 15.10
N ASP A 263 -6.96 5.71 14.60
CA ASP A 263 -6.10 4.81 15.39
C ASP A 263 -5.58 5.47 16.67
N SER A 264 -5.14 6.73 16.61
CA SER A 264 -4.63 7.45 17.79
C SER A 264 -5.66 7.61 18.91
N VAL A 265 -6.95 7.62 18.58
CA VAL A 265 -8.03 7.58 19.57
C VAL A 265 -8.15 6.19 20.17
N PHE A 266 -8.08 5.12 19.36
CA PHE A 266 -8.07 3.75 19.88
C PHE A 266 -6.84 3.49 20.76
N ASP A 267 -5.66 3.94 20.35
CA ASP A 267 -4.40 3.83 21.10
C ASP A 267 -4.49 4.50 22.48
N LYS A 268 -5.19 5.65 22.60
CA LYS A 268 -5.45 6.34 23.89
C LYS A 268 -6.17 5.44 24.91
N PHE A 269 -6.96 4.48 24.45
CA PHE A 269 -7.67 3.51 25.29
C PHE A 269 -7.01 2.13 25.35
N GLY A 270 -5.85 1.94 24.70
CA GLY A 270 -5.23 0.63 24.56
C GLY A 270 -6.04 -0.34 23.69
N ALA A 271 -6.90 0.20 22.82
CA ALA A 271 -7.74 -0.58 21.92
C ALA A 271 -6.99 -0.87 20.61
N SER A 272 -7.21 -2.05 20.04
CA SER A 272 -6.68 -2.41 18.72
C SER A 272 -7.78 -3.10 17.89
N PRO A 273 -8.85 -2.36 17.55
CA PRO A 273 -9.90 -2.89 16.69
C PRO A 273 -9.32 -3.37 15.35
N GLN A 274 -10.01 -4.31 14.73
CA GLN A 274 -9.66 -5.00 13.49
C GLN A 274 -8.38 -5.85 13.56
N ARG A 275 -7.74 -5.94 14.72
CA ARG A 275 -6.53 -6.72 14.92
C ARG A 275 -6.75 -7.82 15.96
N TRP A 276 -6.01 -8.92 15.82
CA TRP A 276 -5.91 -9.92 16.88
C TRP A 276 -4.93 -9.42 17.94
N VAL A 277 -5.25 -9.66 19.21
CA VAL A 277 -4.40 -9.26 20.33
C VAL A 277 -4.23 -10.39 21.33
N ASN A 278 -3.07 -10.43 21.97
CA ASN A 278 -2.80 -11.31 23.10
C ASN A 278 -3.24 -10.63 24.40
N GLN A 279 -4.36 -11.08 24.97
CA GLN A 279 -4.80 -10.66 26.30
C GLN A 279 -4.55 -11.77 27.32
N ASN A 280 -3.47 -11.63 28.08
CA ASN A 280 -3.10 -12.55 29.17
C ASN A 280 -2.90 -14.01 28.71
N GLY A 281 -2.17 -14.24 27.61
CA GLY A 281 -1.93 -15.57 27.05
C GLY A 281 -3.14 -16.16 26.33
N LYS A 282 -4.02 -15.29 25.83
CA LYS A 282 -5.20 -15.68 25.06
C LYS A 282 -5.40 -14.72 23.91
N ILE A 283 -5.35 -15.25 22.70
CA ILE A 283 -5.66 -14.49 21.49
C ILE A 283 -7.14 -14.12 21.49
N VAL A 284 -7.46 -12.84 21.37
CA VAL A 284 -8.82 -12.29 21.26
C VAL A 284 -8.87 -11.29 20.12
N TYR A 285 -10.05 -11.13 19.52
CA TYR A 285 -10.24 -10.11 18.50
C TYR A 285 -10.42 -8.73 19.16
N GLY A 286 -9.60 -7.76 18.80
CA GLY A 286 -9.53 -6.46 19.48
C GLY A 286 -10.82 -5.65 19.38
N SER A 287 -11.61 -5.84 18.32
CA SER A 287 -12.87 -5.10 18.13
C SER A 287 -13.96 -5.44 19.14
N VAL A 288 -13.89 -6.63 19.77
CA VAL A 288 -14.90 -7.10 20.73
C VAL A 288 -14.48 -6.89 22.19
N THR A 289 -13.45 -6.07 22.45
CA THR A 289 -12.94 -5.82 23.79
C THR A 289 -13.56 -4.57 24.45
N GLU A 290 -13.47 -4.48 25.77
CA GLU A 290 -13.95 -3.31 26.53
C GLU A 290 -13.15 -2.05 26.21
N GLU A 291 -11.86 -2.17 25.87
CA GLU A 291 -11.04 -1.04 25.43
C GLU A 291 -11.63 -0.40 24.16
N THR A 292 -12.05 -1.21 23.19
CA THR A 292 -12.70 -0.72 21.97
C THR A 292 -14.06 -0.08 22.27
N LYS A 293 -14.86 -0.65 23.17
CA LYS A 293 -16.11 -0.03 23.65
C LYS A 293 -15.87 1.37 24.22
N ASN A 294 -14.84 1.53 25.06
CA ASN A 294 -14.51 2.83 25.65
C ASN A 294 -14.07 3.84 24.59
N ALA A 295 -13.26 3.42 23.62
CA ALA A 295 -12.84 4.28 22.51
C ALA A 295 -14.04 4.74 21.66
N LEU A 296 -14.99 3.86 21.34
CA LEU A 296 -16.21 4.21 20.62
C LEU A 296 -17.08 5.20 21.39
N SER A 297 -17.20 5.04 22.71
CA SER A 297 -17.90 6.01 23.55
C SER A 297 -17.28 7.40 23.47
N TYR A 298 -15.94 7.48 23.41
CA TYR A 298 -15.24 8.75 23.32
C TYR A 298 -15.28 9.33 21.90
N LEU A 299 -15.23 8.51 20.85
CA LEU A 299 -15.48 8.95 19.47
C LEU A 299 -16.90 9.54 19.31
N HIS A 300 -17.90 8.95 19.98
CA HIS A 300 -19.24 9.54 20.06
C HIS A 300 -19.23 10.92 20.76
N GLU A 301 -18.46 11.09 21.83
CA GLU A 301 -18.30 12.40 22.48
C GLU A 301 -17.68 13.44 21.54
N LEU A 302 -16.62 13.07 20.81
CA LEU A 302 -15.99 13.94 19.80
C LEU A 302 -16.95 14.28 18.67
N TYR A 303 -17.78 13.32 18.26
CA TYR A 303 -18.88 13.56 17.33
C TYR A 303 -19.84 14.61 17.89
N GLU A 304 -20.38 14.43 19.10
CA GLU A 304 -21.31 15.36 19.74
C GLU A 304 -20.74 16.78 19.90
N ARG A 305 -19.46 16.91 20.26
CA ARG A 305 -18.72 18.18 20.34
C ARG A 305 -18.52 18.86 18.98
N GLY A 306 -18.74 18.15 17.87
CA GLY A 306 -18.47 18.64 16.51
C GLY A 306 -16.98 18.64 16.15
N VAL A 307 -16.13 18.03 16.98
CA VAL A 307 -14.70 17.85 16.69
C VAL A 307 -14.55 16.88 15.52
N LEU A 308 -15.23 15.73 15.57
CA LEU A 308 -15.31 14.80 14.45
C LEU A 308 -16.27 15.34 13.39
N ASP A 309 -15.91 15.24 12.11
CA ASP A 309 -16.77 15.64 10.99
C ASP A 309 -18.18 15.04 11.12
N LYS A 310 -19.20 15.90 11.22
CA LYS A 310 -20.60 15.46 11.34
C LYS A 310 -21.10 14.66 10.14
N ASN A 311 -20.44 14.80 8.99
CA ASN A 311 -20.71 14.08 7.75
C ASN A 311 -19.74 12.92 7.48
N PHE A 312 -18.93 12.49 8.45
CA PHE A 312 -17.88 11.46 8.23
C PHE A 312 -18.43 10.18 7.56
N ALA A 313 -19.65 9.74 7.92
CA ALA A 313 -20.30 8.57 7.34
C ALA A 313 -20.64 8.70 5.84
N LEU A 314 -20.59 9.91 5.29
CA LEU A 314 -20.81 10.19 3.86
C LEU A 314 -19.50 10.42 3.10
N ARG A 315 -18.35 10.32 3.77
CA ARG A 315 -17.03 10.57 3.17
C ARG A 315 -16.50 9.31 2.48
N ALA A 316 -15.98 9.51 1.28
CA ALA A 316 -15.13 8.56 0.59
C ALA A 316 -13.67 9.06 0.61
N GLN A 317 -12.69 8.19 0.39
CA GLN A 317 -11.27 8.54 0.49
C GLN A 317 -10.88 9.71 -0.43
N ASN A 318 -11.30 9.70 -1.70
CA ASN A 318 -11.08 10.83 -2.61
C ASN A 318 -11.74 12.13 -2.10
N ASN A 319 -12.91 12.04 -1.45
CA ASN A 319 -13.56 13.21 -0.87
C ASN A 319 -12.76 13.78 0.31
N LEU A 320 -12.17 12.95 1.16
CA LEU A 320 -11.34 13.39 2.29
C LEU A 320 -10.08 14.10 1.80
N ARG A 321 -9.44 13.56 0.77
CA ARG A 321 -8.31 14.22 0.10
C ARG A 321 -8.70 15.61 -0.38
N ASP A 322 -9.83 15.73 -1.06
CA ASP A 322 -10.32 17.02 -1.56
C ASP A 322 -10.62 18.02 -0.44
N LEU A 323 -11.09 17.58 0.73
CA LEU A 323 -11.29 18.45 1.88
C LEU A 323 -9.98 19.08 2.37
N VAL A 324 -8.90 18.29 2.40
CA VAL A 324 -7.57 18.77 2.79
C VAL A 324 -7.04 19.75 1.76
N ILE A 325 -7.06 19.37 0.48
CA ILE A 325 -6.52 20.18 -0.62
C ILE A 325 -7.24 21.52 -0.75
N ASN A 326 -8.57 21.52 -0.62
CA ASN A 326 -9.35 22.75 -0.73
C ASN A 326 -9.42 23.54 0.60
N GLY A 327 -8.60 23.18 1.60
CA GLY A 327 -8.50 23.91 2.86
C GLY A 327 -9.77 23.90 3.71
N LYS A 328 -10.61 22.86 3.58
CA LYS A 328 -11.93 22.76 4.22
C LYS A 328 -11.90 22.17 5.62
N CYS A 329 -10.84 21.48 6.01
CA CYS A 329 -10.68 20.92 7.36
C CYS A 329 -9.45 21.49 8.09
N GLY A 330 -9.52 21.52 9.42
CA GLY A 330 -8.42 22.00 10.26
C GLY A 330 -7.49 20.92 10.79
N ALA A 331 -7.92 19.66 10.73
CA ALA A 331 -7.15 18.53 11.25
C ALA A 331 -7.46 17.21 10.56
N PHE A 332 -6.48 16.31 10.57
CA PHE A 332 -6.65 14.88 10.27
C PHE A 332 -5.49 14.08 10.87
N PHE A 333 -5.67 12.78 11.05
CA PHE A 333 -4.56 11.87 11.37
C PHE A 333 -3.91 11.36 10.10
N GLY A 334 -2.59 11.31 10.08
CA GLY A 334 -1.83 10.81 8.94
C GLY A 334 -0.43 10.37 9.30
N LEU A 335 0.19 9.60 8.42
CA LEU A 335 1.54 9.09 8.61
C LEU A 335 2.60 10.16 8.29
N TRP A 336 3.87 9.87 8.58
CA TRP A 336 4.98 10.80 8.31
C TRP A 336 5.09 11.22 6.84
N TRP A 337 4.63 10.39 5.91
CA TRP A 337 4.70 10.66 4.47
C TRP A 337 3.59 11.59 3.96
N THR A 338 2.66 12.00 4.82
CA THR A 338 1.53 12.91 4.49
C THR A 338 1.92 14.18 3.71
N PRO A 339 3.12 14.78 3.92
CA PRO A 339 3.58 15.88 3.08
C PRO A 339 3.66 15.53 1.59
N ASN A 340 3.99 14.28 1.24
CA ASN A 340 4.06 13.81 -0.15
C ASN A 340 2.67 13.65 -0.77
N ASN A 341 1.66 13.29 0.05
CA ASN A 341 0.26 13.18 -0.37
C ASN A 341 -0.65 13.25 0.88
N PRO A 342 -1.61 14.20 0.97
CA PRO A 342 -2.00 15.16 -0.07
C PRO A 342 -1.39 16.55 0.08
N LEU A 343 -0.52 16.81 1.06
CA LEU A 343 -0.16 18.19 1.37
C LEU A 343 0.77 18.83 0.32
N MET A 344 1.41 18.04 -0.53
CA MET A 344 2.20 18.55 -1.66
C MET A 344 1.30 19.40 -2.58
N ASP A 345 0.12 18.88 -2.95
CA ASP A 345 -0.90 19.62 -3.72
C ASP A 345 -1.41 20.88 -2.99
N VAL A 346 -1.53 20.82 -1.66
CA VAL A 346 -1.86 22.01 -0.86
C VAL A 346 -0.77 23.05 -1.04
N TYR A 347 0.51 22.66 -0.90
CA TYR A 347 1.64 23.58 -1.01
C TYR A 347 1.79 24.17 -2.42
N GLU A 348 1.48 23.38 -3.47
CA GLU A 348 1.47 23.87 -4.85
C GLU A 348 0.45 24.99 -5.08
N THR A 349 -0.69 24.94 -4.38
CA THR A 349 -1.82 25.84 -4.60
C THR A 349 -1.92 26.97 -3.57
N ASP A 350 -1.49 26.73 -2.34
CA ASP A 350 -1.51 27.66 -1.21
C ASP A 350 -0.27 27.45 -0.31
N LYS A 351 0.82 28.18 -0.63
CA LYS A 351 2.07 28.16 0.15
C LYS A 351 1.93 28.75 1.56
N GLU A 352 0.84 29.47 1.86
CA GLU A 352 0.59 30.04 3.18
C GLU A 352 -0.12 29.06 4.12
N ALA A 353 -0.72 27.99 3.58
CA ALA A 353 -1.27 26.92 4.39
C ALA A 353 -0.14 26.18 5.12
N ASN A 354 -0.15 26.23 6.45
CA ASN A 354 0.89 25.64 7.27
C ASN A 354 0.33 24.45 8.06
N TRP A 355 0.53 23.25 7.53
CA TRP A 355 0.21 22.01 8.21
C TRP A 355 1.41 21.52 9.02
N GLN A 356 1.20 21.23 10.30
CA GLN A 356 2.26 20.74 11.19
C GLN A 356 1.90 19.37 11.78
N PRO A 357 2.86 18.42 11.83
CA PRO A 357 2.66 17.13 12.48
C PRO A 357 2.89 17.21 13.98
N PHE A 358 1.98 16.62 14.75
CA PHE A 358 2.10 16.48 16.20
C PHE A 358 2.05 15.00 16.60
N TYR A 359 3.08 14.55 17.33
CA TYR A 359 3.12 13.22 17.95
C TYR A 359 2.61 13.35 19.40
N LEU A 360 1.36 12.94 19.63
CA LEU A 360 0.62 13.25 20.87
C LEU A 360 0.25 12.03 21.70
N GLN A 361 0.50 10.83 21.19
CA GLN A 361 0.12 9.58 21.84
C GLN A 361 1.18 8.51 21.59
N SER A 362 1.75 7.96 22.65
CA SER A 362 2.60 6.77 22.53
C SER A 362 1.75 5.53 22.28
N THR A 363 2.29 4.61 21.50
CA THR A 363 1.65 3.33 21.20
C THR A 363 2.36 2.17 21.90
N ASP A 364 1.59 1.16 22.31
CA ASP A 364 2.12 -0.11 22.80
C ASP A 364 1.48 -1.26 22.01
N TRP A 365 2.18 -1.69 20.97
CA TRP A 365 1.71 -2.75 20.06
C TRP A 365 2.35 -4.11 20.36
N GLN A 366 2.99 -4.31 21.52
CA GLN A 366 3.68 -5.57 21.84
C GLN A 366 2.76 -6.80 21.90
N ASN A 367 1.48 -6.56 22.16
CA ASN A 367 0.45 -7.59 22.27
C ASN A 367 -0.45 -7.66 21.03
N VAL A 368 -0.14 -6.93 19.96
CA VAL A 368 -0.93 -6.92 18.73
C VAL A 368 -0.28 -7.85 17.72
N TYR A 369 -1.08 -8.71 17.09
CA TYR A 369 -0.63 -9.52 15.96
C TYR A 369 -0.76 -8.71 14.67
N ASP A 370 0.29 -8.75 13.87
CA ASP A 370 0.33 -8.22 12.51
C ASP A 370 -0.19 -9.30 11.53
N THR A 371 -0.62 -8.85 10.35
CA THR A 371 -1.20 -9.70 9.31
C THR A 371 -0.49 -9.47 7.98
N PHE A 372 -0.59 -10.43 7.07
CA PHE A 372 -0.08 -10.27 5.71
C PHE A 372 -1.18 -9.90 4.70
N GLN A 373 -2.33 -9.42 5.18
CA GLN A 373 -3.54 -9.20 4.39
C GLN A 373 -3.33 -8.22 3.23
N ASP A 374 -2.52 -7.17 3.43
CA ASP A 374 -2.25 -6.13 2.43
C ASP A 374 -0.86 -6.25 1.80
N ASN A 375 -0.21 -7.42 1.91
CA ASN A 375 1.17 -7.59 1.46
C ASN A 375 1.21 -8.03 0.00
N LYS A 376 2.06 -7.40 -0.81
CA LYS A 376 2.31 -7.81 -2.20
C LYS A 376 3.31 -8.96 -2.27
N TYR A 377 3.10 -9.87 -3.21
CA TYR A 377 3.96 -11.01 -3.48
C TYR A 377 4.33 -11.09 -4.95
N VAL A 378 5.62 -11.12 -5.25
CA VAL A 378 6.12 -11.33 -6.61
C VAL A 378 6.27 -12.83 -6.86
N VAL A 379 5.55 -13.33 -7.85
CA VAL A 379 5.61 -14.73 -8.29
C VAL A 379 6.24 -14.85 -9.67
N VAL A 380 6.87 -15.99 -9.93
CA VAL A 380 7.37 -16.36 -11.25
C VAL A 380 6.55 -17.54 -11.76
N ARG A 381 6.07 -17.46 -13.01
CA ARG A 381 5.32 -18.56 -13.63
C ARG A 381 6.15 -19.83 -13.71
N LYS A 382 5.51 -20.96 -13.41
CA LYS A 382 6.10 -22.29 -13.52
C LYS A 382 6.71 -22.52 -14.91
N GLY A 383 7.94 -23.04 -14.93
CA GLY A 383 8.66 -23.38 -16.15
C GLY A 383 9.18 -22.18 -16.94
N TYR A 384 9.14 -20.96 -16.40
CA TYR A 384 9.88 -19.85 -17.00
C TYR A 384 11.38 -20.12 -16.93
N GLU A 385 12.10 -19.80 -18.01
CA GLU A 385 13.50 -20.19 -18.18
C GLU A 385 14.45 -19.40 -17.27
N HIS A 386 14.04 -18.25 -16.72
CA HIS A 386 14.88 -17.35 -15.92
C HIS A 386 14.26 -16.97 -14.56
N PRO A 387 13.96 -17.93 -13.67
CA PRO A 387 13.32 -17.64 -12.39
C PRO A 387 14.17 -16.74 -11.47
N GLU A 388 15.48 -16.69 -11.68
CA GLU A 388 16.38 -15.80 -10.97
C GLU A 388 16.11 -14.29 -11.21
N ILE A 389 15.33 -13.93 -12.24
CA ILE A 389 15.20 -12.52 -12.67
C ILE A 389 14.68 -11.59 -11.57
N VAL A 390 13.77 -12.08 -10.72
CA VAL A 390 13.18 -11.30 -9.61
C VAL A 390 14.28 -10.90 -8.62
N MET A 391 15.14 -11.85 -8.22
CA MET A 391 16.21 -11.66 -7.25
C MET A 391 17.29 -10.70 -7.77
N LYS A 392 17.56 -10.78 -9.08
CA LYS A 392 18.47 -9.86 -9.75
C LYS A 392 17.90 -8.45 -9.83
N ILE A 393 16.61 -8.30 -10.14
CA ILE A 393 15.94 -6.99 -10.17
C ILE A 393 15.99 -6.34 -8.79
N ILE A 394 15.61 -7.07 -7.73
CA ILE A 394 15.61 -6.49 -6.39
C ILE A 394 17.02 -6.15 -5.92
N SER A 395 18.02 -7.00 -6.20
CA SER A 395 19.42 -6.71 -5.85
C SER A 395 19.95 -5.47 -6.59
N VAL A 396 19.57 -5.26 -7.85
CA VAL A 396 20.03 -4.07 -8.59
C VAL A 396 19.35 -2.79 -8.09
N LEU A 397 18.03 -2.81 -7.85
CA LEU A 397 17.26 -1.59 -7.53
C LEU A 397 17.24 -1.22 -6.04
N PHE A 398 17.37 -2.21 -5.15
CA PHE A 398 17.26 -2.01 -3.70
C PHE A 398 18.59 -2.19 -2.97
N ASP A 399 19.61 -2.73 -3.63
CA ASP A 399 20.97 -2.78 -3.09
C ASP A 399 21.92 -1.93 -3.95
N TYR A 400 22.33 -2.44 -5.12
CA TYR A 400 23.44 -1.87 -5.87
C TYR A 400 23.24 -0.39 -6.21
N SER A 401 22.07 -0.01 -6.73
CA SER A 401 21.79 1.38 -7.12
C SER A 401 21.80 2.34 -5.94
N ARG A 402 21.49 1.87 -4.72
CA ARG A 402 21.33 2.70 -3.53
C ARG A 402 22.63 2.86 -2.74
N TYR A 403 23.47 1.83 -2.71
CA TYR A 403 24.63 1.78 -1.81
C TYR A 403 25.99 1.73 -2.52
N GLU A 404 26.04 1.26 -3.78
CA GLU A 404 27.32 0.99 -4.47
C GLU A 404 27.48 1.80 -5.76
N ALA A 405 26.39 2.07 -6.47
CA ALA A 405 26.41 2.72 -7.77
C ALA A 405 26.82 4.20 -7.68
N LYS A 406 27.60 4.65 -8.68
CA LYS A 406 27.99 6.05 -8.86
C LYS A 406 27.28 6.73 -10.03
N ASP A 407 26.44 5.97 -10.72
CA ASP A 407 25.83 6.31 -12.01
C ASP A 407 24.35 5.93 -12.06
N ALA A 408 23.71 5.90 -10.89
CA ALA A 408 22.30 5.57 -10.69
C ALA A 408 21.47 6.79 -10.24
N ASP A 409 21.99 8.01 -10.41
CA ASP A 409 21.35 9.25 -9.97
C ASP A 409 19.90 9.35 -10.45
N GLU A 410 19.63 9.05 -11.73
CA GLU A 410 18.27 9.08 -12.30
C GLU A 410 17.30 8.13 -11.59
N VAL A 411 17.76 6.95 -11.14
CA VAL A 411 16.94 5.97 -10.40
C VAL A 411 16.69 6.45 -8.97
N ASN A 412 17.68 7.09 -8.36
CA ASN A 412 17.62 7.53 -6.97
C ASN A 412 16.87 8.87 -6.81
N ASP A 413 16.88 9.72 -7.83
CA ASP A 413 16.14 10.99 -7.84
C ASP A 413 14.62 10.77 -7.84
N TYR A 414 14.15 9.64 -8.36
CA TYR A 414 12.72 9.29 -8.35
C TYR A 414 12.12 9.27 -6.93
N PHE A 415 12.93 9.02 -5.88
CA PHE A 415 12.46 9.03 -4.49
C PHE A 415 12.15 10.44 -3.98
N ALA A 416 12.94 11.44 -4.37
CA ALA A 416 12.71 12.85 -4.01
C ALA A 416 11.65 13.50 -4.92
N LEU A 417 11.54 13.05 -6.18
CA LEU A 417 10.53 13.48 -7.14
C LEU A 417 9.13 12.87 -6.92
N ASN A 418 8.93 12.10 -5.83
CA ASN A 418 7.66 11.49 -5.49
C ASN A 418 7.07 10.58 -6.60
N VAL A 419 7.93 9.88 -7.35
CA VAL A 419 7.51 8.87 -8.33
C VAL A 419 6.94 7.65 -7.59
N GLU A 420 5.71 7.26 -7.94
CA GLU A 420 4.99 6.19 -7.24
C GLU A 420 5.63 4.81 -7.46
N PRO A 421 5.55 3.90 -6.47
CA PRO A 421 6.08 2.54 -6.59
C PRO A 421 5.57 1.73 -7.79
N THR A 422 4.35 2.02 -8.27
CA THR A 422 3.74 1.39 -9.45
C THR A 422 4.54 1.63 -10.75
N ALA A 423 5.44 2.62 -10.78
CA ALA A 423 6.39 2.81 -11.89
C ALA A 423 7.49 1.74 -11.96
N ARG A 424 7.72 0.98 -10.89
CA ARG A 424 8.75 -0.08 -10.81
C ARG A 424 8.20 -1.38 -11.41
N PRO A 425 9.00 -2.17 -12.14
CA PRO A 425 8.54 -3.42 -12.73
C PRO A 425 7.92 -4.43 -11.75
N LEU A 426 8.41 -4.50 -10.50
CA LEU A 426 7.90 -5.45 -9.51
C LEU A 426 6.91 -4.84 -8.52
N VAL A 427 6.71 -3.52 -8.53
CA VAL A 427 5.73 -2.81 -7.69
C VAL A 427 5.84 -3.04 -6.16
N ILE A 428 6.92 -3.68 -5.71
CA ILE A 428 7.23 -3.92 -4.30
C ILE A 428 8.29 -2.94 -3.78
N ASN A 429 8.41 -2.85 -2.46
CA ASN A 429 9.55 -2.26 -1.77
C ASN A 429 10.41 -3.35 -1.10
N VAL A 430 11.73 -3.13 -1.02
CA VAL A 430 12.66 -3.98 -0.27
C VAL A 430 13.63 -3.07 0.49
N ASP A 431 13.50 -3.02 1.81
CA ASP A 431 14.34 -2.20 2.68
C ASP A 431 14.35 -2.74 4.11
N TYR A 432 15.29 -2.28 4.93
CA TYR A 432 15.31 -2.62 6.35
C TYR A 432 14.05 -2.11 7.06
N ASN A 433 13.55 -2.84 8.06
CA ASN A 433 12.37 -2.47 8.84
C ASN A 433 12.43 -1.01 9.35
N GLU A 434 13.61 -0.61 9.85
CA GLU A 434 13.86 0.73 10.42
C GLU A 434 14.31 1.79 9.42
N ALA A 435 14.31 1.49 8.12
CA ALA A 435 14.95 2.33 7.11
C ALA A 435 14.48 3.79 7.16
N THR A 436 13.17 4.02 7.34
CA THR A 436 12.58 5.35 7.48
C THR A 436 13.27 6.18 8.57
N PHE A 437 13.44 5.62 9.77
CA PHE A 437 14.04 6.33 10.91
C PHE A 437 15.56 6.45 10.77
N GLN A 438 16.21 5.43 10.21
CA GLN A 438 17.66 5.43 10.02
C GLN A 438 18.09 6.50 9.01
N ILE A 439 17.39 6.59 7.87
CA ILE A 439 17.59 7.63 6.86
C ILE A 439 17.52 9.02 7.48
N THR A 440 16.48 9.31 8.26
CA THR A 440 16.32 10.61 8.92
C THR A 440 17.45 10.89 9.91
N LYS A 441 17.86 9.91 10.73
CA LYS A 441 18.97 10.07 11.70
C LYS A 441 20.28 10.38 11.00
N ASP A 442 20.54 9.75 9.86
CA ASP A 442 21.77 9.90 9.11
C ASP A 442 21.85 11.26 8.41
N ILE A 443 20.75 11.69 7.77
CA ILE A 443 20.62 13.04 7.21
C ILE A 443 20.81 14.11 8.31
N GLN A 444 20.10 14.00 9.44
CA GLN A 444 20.24 14.94 10.56
C GLN A 444 21.67 14.96 11.13
N SER A 445 22.37 13.81 11.15
CA SER A 445 23.75 13.72 11.61
C SER A 445 24.73 14.46 10.70
N VAL A 446 24.51 14.42 9.38
CA VAL A 446 25.27 15.22 8.42
C VAL A 446 24.97 16.71 8.58
N MET A 447 23.69 17.09 8.68
CA MET A 447 23.29 18.49 8.86
C MET A 447 23.86 19.12 10.14
N ARG A 448 24.07 18.32 11.19
CA ARG A 448 24.71 18.75 12.45
C ARG A 448 26.24 18.71 12.42
N GLY A 449 26.84 18.30 11.30
CA GLY A 449 28.29 18.17 11.14
C GLY A 449 28.91 16.98 11.90
N MET A 450 28.10 16.02 12.34
CA MET A 450 28.57 14.82 13.07
C MET A 450 29.02 13.70 12.11
N ARG A 451 28.50 13.69 10.88
CA ARG A 451 28.88 12.79 9.79
C ARG A 451 29.22 13.59 8.54
N LYS A 452 29.91 12.95 7.60
CA LYS A 452 30.20 13.53 6.29
C LYS A 452 29.10 13.24 5.30
N GLU A 453 28.85 14.15 4.37
CA GLU A 453 27.86 13.99 3.30
C GLU A 453 28.14 12.76 2.43
N GLU A 454 29.42 12.45 2.16
CA GLU A 454 29.79 11.27 1.36
C GLU A 454 29.53 9.93 2.07
N SER A 455 29.07 9.96 3.32
CA SER A 455 28.65 8.77 4.06
C SER A 455 27.17 8.43 3.91
N LEU A 456 26.41 9.27 3.20
CA LEU A 456 25.01 9.01 2.89
C LEU A 456 24.92 8.03 1.71
N SER A 457 24.00 7.09 1.79
CA SER A 457 23.50 6.32 0.64
C SER A 457 22.88 7.26 -0.40
N ALA A 458 22.67 6.77 -1.61
CA ALA A 458 22.16 7.62 -2.69
C ALA A 458 20.73 8.13 -2.41
N ILE A 459 19.88 7.33 -1.74
CA ILE A 459 18.54 7.77 -1.31
C ILE A 459 18.63 8.86 -0.24
N GLU A 460 19.46 8.64 0.78
CA GLU A 460 19.68 9.64 1.83
C GLU A 460 20.23 10.94 1.27
N LYS A 461 21.14 10.84 0.29
CA LYS A 461 21.71 11.99 -0.40
C LYS A 461 20.66 12.77 -1.19
N SER A 462 19.79 12.08 -1.93
CA SER A 462 18.69 12.70 -2.68
C SER A 462 17.75 13.49 -1.76
N TYR A 463 17.34 12.89 -0.64
CA TYR A 463 16.52 13.60 0.36
C TYR A 463 17.27 14.73 1.08
N TYR A 464 18.56 14.54 1.41
CA TYR A 464 19.40 15.59 1.99
C TYR A 464 19.48 16.81 1.07
N ASP A 465 19.72 16.61 -0.23
CA ASP A 465 19.86 17.70 -1.20
C ASP A 465 18.55 18.47 -1.41
N ALA A 466 17.42 17.76 -1.51
CA ALA A 466 16.10 18.38 -1.58
C ALA A 466 15.80 19.22 -0.33
N ALA A 467 16.01 18.63 0.86
CA ALA A 467 15.79 19.31 2.12
C ALA A 467 16.73 20.52 2.32
N GLU A 468 18.00 20.40 1.97
CA GLU A 468 18.96 21.49 2.09
C GLU A 468 18.59 22.67 1.18
N LYS A 469 18.19 22.41 -0.08
CA LYS A 469 17.72 23.45 -1.00
C LYS A 469 16.53 24.20 -0.44
N PHE A 470 15.54 23.48 0.10
CA PHE A 470 14.36 24.06 0.71
C PHE A 470 14.72 24.94 1.92
N ILE A 471 15.47 24.40 2.89
CA ILE A 471 15.86 25.12 4.13
C ILE A 471 16.66 26.40 3.82
N GLN A 472 17.52 26.36 2.80
CA GLN A 472 18.34 27.51 2.41
C GLN A 472 17.56 28.54 1.55
N GLY A 473 16.28 28.29 1.26
CA GLY A 473 15.47 29.14 0.39
C GLY A 473 15.96 29.15 -1.07
N LYS A 474 16.66 28.10 -1.50
CA LYS A 474 17.16 27.92 -2.87
C LYS A 474 16.14 27.24 -3.77
N SER A 475 15.11 26.63 -3.20
CA SER A 475 13.98 26.01 -3.90
C SER A 475 12.68 26.30 -3.17
N GLU A 476 11.61 26.46 -3.95
CA GLU A 476 10.23 26.58 -3.45
C GLU A 476 9.31 25.59 -4.18
N THR A 477 9.88 24.50 -4.72
CA THR A 477 9.09 23.44 -5.34
C THR A 477 8.38 22.62 -4.27
N ALA A 478 7.23 22.05 -4.62
CA ALA A 478 6.44 21.28 -3.67
C ALA A 478 7.12 19.95 -3.32
N GLU A 479 7.90 19.37 -4.24
CA GLU A 479 8.67 18.15 -4.02
C GLU A 479 9.79 18.36 -2.99
N ASP A 480 10.56 19.46 -3.09
CA ASP A 480 11.63 19.75 -2.13
C ASP A 480 11.05 20.07 -0.74
N TRP A 481 9.91 20.77 -0.69
CA TRP A 481 9.15 21.01 0.54
C TRP A 481 8.64 19.70 1.16
N ALA A 482 8.00 18.84 0.37
CA ALA A 482 7.44 17.57 0.83
C ALA A 482 8.55 16.62 1.31
N ALA A 483 9.70 16.58 0.62
CA ALA A 483 10.88 15.83 1.05
C ALA A 483 11.37 16.29 2.43
N TYR A 484 11.46 17.60 2.67
CA TYR A 484 11.82 18.17 3.97
C TYR A 484 10.79 17.84 5.06
N GLU A 485 9.52 18.19 4.83
CA GLU A 485 8.46 18.06 5.84
C GLU A 485 8.19 16.59 6.19
N SER A 486 8.24 15.67 5.23
CA SER A 486 8.02 14.25 5.51
C SER A 486 9.21 13.63 6.23
N ARG A 487 10.42 13.72 5.65
CA ARG A 487 11.60 12.99 6.14
C ARG A 487 12.26 13.64 7.34
N LEU A 488 12.25 14.97 7.45
CA LEU A 488 12.96 15.65 8.52
C LEU A 488 12.03 16.20 9.60
N ALA A 489 10.91 16.82 9.23
CA ALA A 489 9.99 17.34 10.23
C ALA A 489 9.16 16.22 10.86
N ALA A 490 8.36 15.48 10.08
CA ALA A 490 7.43 14.48 10.60
C ALA A 490 8.13 13.26 11.24
N VAL A 491 9.08 12.61 10.53
CA VAL A 491 9.88 11.53 11.14
C VAL A 491 10.74 12.07 12.29
N GLY A 492 11.22 13.31 12.20
CA GLY A 492 11.93 13.99 13.29
C GLY A 492 11.10 14.07 14.57
N ARG A 493 9.80 14.36 14.48
CA ARG A 493 8.89 14.36 15.65
C ARG A 493 8.78 12.99 16.32
N LEU A 494 8.72 11.92 15.52
CA LEU A 494 8.70 10.56 16.04
C LEU A 494 10.01 10.23 16.79
N ILE A 495 11.16 10.59 16.21
CA ILE A 495 12.47 10.39 16.83
C ILE A 495 12.61 11.22 18.12
N GLU A 496 12.22 12.49 18.11
CA GLU A 496 12.23 13.39 19.28
C GLU A 496 11.30 12.88 20.40
N GLY A 497 10.16 12.31 20.01
CA GLY A 497 9.22 11.63 20.90
C GLY A 497 9.69 10.26 21.40
N ASN A 498 10.91 9.84 21.06
CA ASN A 498 11.48 8.54 21.40
C ASN A 498 10.64 7.35 20.92
N TYR A 499 9.94 7.47 19.78
CA TYR A 499 9.31 6.34 19.15
C TYR A 499 10.35 5.25 18.84
N ARG A 500 9.96 4.01 19.08
CA ARG A 500 10.75 2.83 18.76
C ARG A 500 9.83 1.82 18.12
N SER A 501 10.24 1.36 16.96
CA SER A 501 9.61 0.29 16.24
C SER A 501 9.55 -0.98 17.08
N THR A 502 8.43 -1.67 17.00
CA THR A 502 8.18 -2.89 17.76
C THR A 502 8.39 -4.10 16.87
N ALA A 503 8.97 -5.16 17.43
CA ALA A 503 9.03 -6.43 16.73
C ALA A 503 7.62 -6.90 16.37
N LYS A 504 7.38 -7.17 15.09
CA LYS A 504 6.10 -7.67 14.60
C LYS A 504 5.92 -9.12 15.03
N ARG A 505 4.71 -9.47 15.47
CA ARG A 505 4.29 -10.83 15.78
C ARG A 505 3.24 -11.21 14.75
N TYR A 506 3.44 -12.29 14.01
CA TYR A 506 2.49 -12.74 12.99
C TYR A 506 1.72 -13.95 13.49
N LEU A 507 0.54 -14.18 12.91
CA LEU A 507 -0.20 -15.44 13.07
C LEU A 507 0.29 -16.45 12.01
N ASP A 508 0.45 -17.71 12.39
CA ASP A 508 1.17 -18.71 11.57
C ASP A 508 0.43 -19.14 10.28
N ASP A 509 -0.88 -19.44 10.34
CA ASP A 509 -1.51 -20.26 9.27
C ASP A 509 -2.73 -19.66 8.56
N ALA A 510 -3.45 -18.74 9.19
CA ALA A 510 -4.75 -18.27 8.73
C ALA A 510 -4.83 -16.75 8.47
N ASP A 511 -3.69 -16.06 8.61
CA ASP A 511 -3.56 -14.59 8.60
C ASP A 511 -4.51 -13.83 9.57
N GLY A 512 -5.35 -14.55 10.31
CA GLY A 512 -6.41 -14.00 11.14
C GLY A 512 -7.49 -13.28 10.33
N GLU A 513 -7.66 -13.59 9.04
CA GLU A 513 -8.58 -12.83 8.20
C GLU A 513 -10.02 -12.92 8.71
N ILE A 514 -10.62 -11.74 8.82
CA ILE A 514 -11.99 -11.60 9.31
C ILE A 514 -12.93 -11.72 8.10
N PRO A 515 -13.92 -12.62 8.09
CA PRO A 515 -14.91 -12.70 7.03
C PRO A 515 -15.57 -11.35 6.73
N LYS A 516 -15.76 -11.02 5.45
CA LYS A 516 -16.37 -9.74 5.02
C LYS A 516 -17.70 -9.42 5.70
N SER A 517 -18.51 -10.43 6.02
CA SER A 517 -19.77 -10.24 6.75
C SER A 517 -19.55 -9.73 8.17
N LEU A 518 -18.52 -10.23 8.87
CA LEU A 518 -18.16 -9.79 10.22
C LEU A 518 -17.52 -8.40 10.21
N GLN A 519 -16.65 -8.13 9.21
CA GLN A 519 -16.08 -6.78 9.00
C GLN A 519 -17.20 -5.74 8.76
N GLN A 520 -18.18 -6.07 7.93
CA GLN A 520 -19.31 -5.17 7.65
C GLN A 520 -20.19 -4.94 8.90
N LEU A 521 -20.50 -6.00 9.64
CA LEU A 521 -21.24 -5.91 10.90
C LEU A 521 -20.55 -4.98 11.91
N GLU A 522 -19.23 -5.12 12.05
CA GLU A 522 -18.41 -4.27 12.90
C GLU A 522 -18.44 -2.81 12.45
N LYS A 523 -18.08 -2.55 11.18
CA LYS A 523 -18.03 -1.20 10.60
C LYS A 523 -19.37 -0.48 10.77
N ASP A 524 -20.47 -1.13 10.40
CA ASP A 524 -21.81 -0.54 10.51
C ASP A 524 -22.18 -0.25 11.96
N THR A 525 -21.83 -1.13 12.89
CA THR A 525 -22.09 -0.94 14.32
C THR A 525 -21.30 0.24 14.86
N PHE A 526 -20.00 0.30 14.58
CA PHE A 526 -19.11 1.35 15.10
C PHE A 526 -19.58 2.72 14.62
N ILE A 527 -19.87 2.87 13.33
CA ILE A 527 -20.41 4.10 12.75
C ILE A 527 -21.74 4.48 13.43
N GLN A 528 -22.66 3.54 13.60
CA GLN A 528 -23.96 3.81 14.24
C GLN A 528 -23.83 4.24 15.71
N ILE A 529 -22.88 3.67 16.45
CA ILE A 529 -22.58 4.08 17.84
C ILE A 529 -22.00 5.50 17.86
N ILE A 530 -21.00 5.78 17.02
CA ILE A 530 -20.36 7.11 16.95
C ILE A 530 -21.38 8.18 16.60
N MET A 531 -22.26 7.92 15.62
CA MET A 531 -23.32 8.85 15.22
C MET A 531 -24.48 8.97 16.23
N GLY A 532 -24.51 8.15 17.28
CA GLY A 532 -25.60 8.12 18.25
C GLY A 532 -26.90 7.48 17.74
N VAL A 533 -26.88 6.82 16.58
CA VAL A 533 -28.02 6.04 16.05
C VAL A 533 -28.30 4.83 16.95
N LYS A 534 -27.24 4.24 17.51
CA LYS A 534 -27.28 3.19 18.52
C LYS A 534 -26.62 3.71 19.81
N PRO A 535 -27.18 3.42 21.00
CA PRO A 535 -26.50 3.74 22.25
C PRO A 535 -25.27 2.87 22.42
N ILE A 536 -24.29 3.31 23.22
CA ILE A 536 -23.08 2.53 23.53
C ILE A 536 -23.38 1.14 24.15
N THR A 537 -24.51 0.98 24.83
CA THR A 537 -24.97 -0.31 25.34
C THR A 537 -25.29 -1.34 24.25
N TYR A 538 -25.44 -0.91 22.99
CA TYR A 538 -25.59 -1.81 21.85
C TYR A 538 -24.29 -2.56 21.52
N PHE A 539 -23.13 -2.07 21.97
CA PHE A 539 -21.85 -2.77 21.78
C PHE A 539 -21.90 -4.21 22.33
N ASP A 540 -22.56 -4.43 23.47
CA ASP A 540 -22.67 -5.76 24.08
C ASP A 540 -23.51 -6.72 23.22
N ILE A 541 -24.48 -6.19 22.48
CA ILE A 541 -25.28 -6.95 21.50
C ILE A 541 -24.42 -7.26 20.27
N PHE A 542 -23.68 -6.28 19.77
CA PHE A 542 -22.74 -6.49 18.67
C PHE A 542 -21.72 -7.60 18.97
N VAL A 543 -21.13 -7.61 20.16
CA VAL A 543 -20.18 -8.67 20.55
C VAL A 543 -20.84 -10.04 20.49
N GLN A 544 -22.07 -10.17 20.98
CA GLN A 544 -22.83 -11.42 20.90
C GLN A 544 -23.10 -11.82 19.43
N GLU A 545 -23.61 -10.88 18.62
CA GLU A 545 -23.90 -11.12 17.20
C GLU A 545 -22.64 -11.49 16.40
N TRP A 546 -21.50 -10.88 16.69
CA TRP A 546 -20.22 -11.17 16.03
C TRP A 546 -19.76 -12.60 16.30
N TYR A 547 -19.83 -13.05 17.56
CA TYR A 547 -19.50 -14.44 17.91
C TYR A 547 -20.48 -15.43 17.30
N GLU A 548 -21.79 -15.17 17.36
CA GLU A 548 -22.84 -16.03 16.80
C GLU A 548 -22.76 -16.18 15.28
N GLN A 549 -22.24 -15.17 14.57
CA GLN A 549 -22.09 -15.16 13.10
C GLN A 549 -20.79 -15.80 12.60
N GLY A 550 -20.10 -16.58 13.44
CA GLY A 550 -18.89 -17.33 13.08
C GLY A 550 -17.61 -16.81 13.70
N GLY A 551 -17.65 -15.70 14.43
CA GLY A 551 -16.50 -15.18 15.16
C GLY A 551 -15.97 -16.14 16.23
N GLU A 552 -16.83 -16.99 16.81
CA GLU A 552 -16.41 -18.01 17.78
C GLU A 552 -15.54 -19.09 17.12
N GLU A 553 -16.01 -19.66 16.02
CA GLU A 553 -15.28 -20.68 15.25
C GLU A 553 -13.93 -20.14 14.74
N LEU A 554 -13.93 -18.92 14.21
CA LEU A 554 -12.71 -18.24 13.76
C LEU A 554 -11.71 -18.04 14.89
N THR A 555 -12.18 -17.53 16.04
CA THR A 555 -11.32 -17.31 17.21
C THR A 555 -10.72 -18.62 17.72
N GLU A 556 -11.48 -19.71 17.74
CA GLU A 556 -10.97 -21.02 18.11
C GLU A 556 -9.96 -21.57 17.11
N GLN A 557 -10.22 -21.42 15.80
CA GLN A 557 -9.30 -21.82 14.75
C GLN A 557 -7.95 -21.13 14.91
N ILE A 558 -7.95 -19.80 15.09
CA ILE A 558 -6.72 -19.02 15.25
C ILE A 558 -5.94 -19.46 16.48
N ARG A 559 -6.59 -19.69 17.61
CA ARG A 559 -5.93 -20.22 18.82
C ARG A 559 -5.34 -21.61 18.62
N ARG A 560 -5.98 -22.47 17.83
CA ARG A 560 -5.48 -23.83 17.54
C ARG A 560 -4.25 -23.80 16.64
N SER A 561 -4.21 -22.89 15.67
CA SER A 561 -3.07 -22.70 14.76
C SER A 561 -1.88 -21.99 15.42
N ASN A 562 -2.07 -21.32 16.56
CA ASN A 562 -1.00 -20.63 17.29
C ASN A 562 -0.82 -21.20 18.72
N PRO A 563 -0.47 -22.50 18.88
CA PRO A 563 -0.37 -23.15 20.17
C PRO A 563 0.94 -22.77 20.88
N GLY A 564 0.90 -21.78 21.77
CA GLY A 564 2.08 -21.32 22.51
C GLY A 564 2.07 -19.83 22.84
N GLU A 565 1.12 -19.12 22.23
CA GLU A 565 0.86 -17.69 22.38
C GLU A 565 -0.12 -17.36 23.51
#